data_AF-A0A496VH72-F1
#
_entry.id   AF-A0A496VH72-F1
#
_cell.length_a   1.000
_cell.length_b   1.000
_cell.length_c   1.000
_cell.angle_alpha   90.00
_cell.angle_beta   90.00
_cell.angle_gamma   90.00
#
_symmetry.space_group_name_H-M   'P 1'
#
loop_
_entity.id
_entity.type
_entity.pdbx_description
1 polymer ?
#
loop_
_entity_poly.entity_id
_entity_poly.type
_entity_poly.pdbx_seq_one_letter_code
_entity_poly.pdbx_strand_id
1 'polypeptide(L)'
;MNTNHVLQRLDSRLPNPKIVQDIAQQLDKIALRKAKKTRDRDEVEIEVEDQAIIIVPRQTPVEIITKALYKEYFDISFGTGYRVLAALGGIKEIECGIIEPVYSFITLHYDSELNIITVDFHRNMIFPRG
;
A
#
# COMPACT_ATOMS: atom_id res chain seq x y z
N MET A 1 -14.65 -10.94 22.81
CA MET A 1 -14.03 -9.63 22.45
C MET A 1 -14.85 -9.06 21.29
N ASN A 2 -15.32 -7.82 21.40
CA ASN A 2 -16.17 -7.20 20.37
C ASN A 2 -15.29 -6.82 19.14
N THR A 3 -15.73 -7.15 17.93
CA THR A 3 -15.06 -6.81 16.66
C THR A 3 -14.72 -5.32 16.58
N ASN A 4 -15.61 -4.44 17.04
CA ASN A 4 -15.39 -3.00 17.04
C ASN A 4 -14.17 -2.59 17.88
N HIS A 5 -13.91 -3.29 18.98
CA HIS A 5 -12.76 -3.01 19.83
C HIS A 5 -11.44 -3.47 19.20
N VAL A 6 -11.45 -4.53 18.39
CA VAL A 6 -10.29 -4.94 17.59
C VAL A 6 -9.99 -3.90 16.51
N LEU A 7 -11.01 -3.45 15.79
CA LEU A 7 -10.88 -2.44 14.73
C LEU A 7 -10.38 -1.10 15.27
N GLN A 8 -10.94 -0.61 16.38
CA GLN A 8 -10.46 0.61 17.04
C GLN A 8 -9.00 0.51 17.48
N ARG A 9 -8.56 -0.66 17.97
CA ARG A 9 -7.15 -0.88 18.32
C ARG A 9 -6.24 -0.85 17.09
N LEU A 10 -6.71 -1.40 15.98
CA LEU A 10 -5.97 -1.37 14.72
C LEU A 10 -5.84 0.07 14.19
N ASP A 11 -6.93 0.83 14.18
CA ASP A 11 -6.94 2.22 13.69
C ASP A 11 -6.14 3.18 14.59
N SER A 12 -6.15 2.94 15.91
CA SER A 12 -5.32 3.73 16.83
C SER A 12 -3.83 3.40 16.75
N ARG A 13 -3.47 2.14 16.48
CA ARG A 13 -2.08 1.73 16.29
C ARG A 13 -1.53 2.15 14.93
N LEU A 14 -2.32 2.00 13.87
CA LEU A 14 -1.92 2.32 12.51
C LEU A 14 -2.93 3.30 11.88
N PRO A 15 -2.86 4.59 12.26
CA PRO A 15 -3.82 5.59 11.83
C PRO A 15 -3.63 5.97 10.35
N ASN A 16 -4.72 6.32 9.66
CA ASN A 16 -4.70 6.67 8.23
C ASN A 16 -3.66 7.75 7.88
N PRO A 17 -3.51 8.84 8.65
CA PRO A 17 -2.50 9.86 8.37
C PRO A 17 -1.07 9.32 8.31
N LYS A 18 -0.71 8.36 9.19
CA LYS A 18 0.61 7.70 9.15
C LYS A 18 0.77 6.92 7.85
N ILE A 19 -0.22 6.12 7.47
CA ILE A 19 -0.17 5.32 6.25
C ILE A 19 -0.02 6.21 5.01
N VAL A 20 -0.79 7.29 4.92
CA VAL A 20 -0.71 8.24 3.80
C VAL A 20 0.66 8.90 3.73
N GLN A 21 1.20 9.33 4.88
CA GLN A 21 2.56 9.88 4.95
C GLN A 21 3.62 8.85 4.52
N ASP A 22 3.50 7.62 4.99
CA ASP A 22 4.40 6.53 4.66
C ASP A 22 4.38 6.23 3.15
N ILE A 23 3.20 6.20 2.52
CA ILE A 23 3.05 6.03 1.06
C ILE A 23 3.75 7.18 0.32
N ALA A 24 3.51 8.43 0.72
CA ALA A 24 4.15 9.59 0.10
C ALA A 24 5.69 9.50 0.18
N GLN A 25 6.23 9.12 1.34
CA GLN A 25 7.67 8.92 1.51
C GLN A 25 8.22 7.81 0.61
N GLN A 26 7.45 6.77 0.33
CA GLN A 26 7.89 5.69 -0.57
C GLN A 26 7.90 6.13 -2.02
N LEU A 27 6.88 6.87 -2.47
CA LEU A 27 6.85 7.49 -3.80
C LEU A 27 8.05 8.45 -3.97
N ASP A 28 8.37 9.24 -2.95
CA ASP A 28 9.53 10.14 -2.95
C ASP A 28 10.86 9.39 -3.05
N LYS A 29 11.02 8.30 -2.30
CA LYS A 29 12.22 7.44 -2.39
C LYS A 29 12.37 6.85 -3.79
N ILE A 30 11.27 6.41 -4.42
CA ILE A 30 11.29 5.86 -5.78
C ILE A 30 11.66 6.95 -6.78
N ALA A 31 11.05 8.14 -6.66
CA ALA A 31 11.35 9.29 -7.50
C ALA A 31 12.84 9.67 -7.42
N LEU A 32 13.42 9.75 -6.21
CA LEU A 32 14.84 10.06 -6.02
C LEU A 32 15.77 8.99 -6.63
N ARG A 33 15.42 7.71 -6.52
CA ARG A 33 16.20 6.62 -7.12
C ARG A 33 16.14 6.65 -8.66
N LYS A 34 15.01 7.03 -9.23
CA LYS A 34 14.75 7.07 -10.69
C LYS A 34 14.93 8.44 -11.34
N ALA A 35 15.27 9.49 -10.58
CA ALA A 35 15.42 10.89 -11.01
C ALA A 35 16.40 11.14 -12.19
N LYS A 36 17.10 10.11 -12.67
CA LYS A 36 17.84 10.16 -13.94
C LYS A 36 16.96 9.95 -15.19
N LYS A 37 15.68 9.56 -15.07
CA LYS A 37 14.81 9.19 -16.21
C LYS A 37 13.53 10.02 -16.36
N THR A 38 12.91 10.47 -15.27
CA THR A 38 11.63 11.19 -15.34
C THR A 38 11.84 12.67 -15.73
N ARG A 39 11.13 13.13 -16.77
CA ARG A 39 11.22 14.50 -17.30
C ARG A 39 10.50 15.54 -16.43
N ASP A 40 9.62 15.10 -15.53
CA ASP A 40 8.83 15.95 -14.63
C ASP A 40 9.12 15.59 -13.16
N ARG A 41 9.23 16.61 -12.30
CA ARG A 41 9.53 16.46 -10.86
C ARG A 41 8.30 16.06 -10.03
N ASP A 42 7.12 16.16 -10.63
CA ASP A 42 5.84 15.90 -9.97
C ASP A 42 5.27 14.51 -10.24
N GLU A 43 5.95 13.69 -11.03
CA GLU A 43 5.56 12.33 -11.38
C GLU A 43 6.59 11.28 -10.95
N VAL A 44 6.12 10.06 -10.70
CA VAL A 44 6.96 8.90 -10.37
C VAL A 44 6.60 7.69 -11.23
N GLU A 45 7.64 7.05 -11.79
CA GLU A 45 7.51 5.78 -12.49
C GLU A 45 7.56 4.61 -11.51
N ILE A 46 6.42 3.99 -11.27
CA ILE A 46 6.33 2.75 -10.48
C ILE A 46 6.32 1.55 -11.43
N GLU A 47 6.99 0.48 -11.02
CA GLU A 47 6.88 -0.82 -11.69
C GLU A 47 5.80 -1.60 -10.95
N VAL A 48 4.84 -2.14 -11.70
CA VAL A 48 3.81 -3.05 -11.18
C VAL A 48 4.09 -4.47 -11.67
N GLU A 49 3.31 -5.44 -11.20
CA GLU A 49 3.31 -6.82 -11.71
C GLU A 49 3.41 -6.89 -13.24
N ASP A 50 4.10 -7.91 -13.75
CA ASP A 50 4.41 -8.13 -15.17
C ASP A 50 5.32 -7.06 -15.82
N GLN A 51 6.15 -6.36 -15.02
CA GLN A 51 7.12 -5.34 -15.47
C GLN A 51 6.48 -4.14 -16.17
N ALA A 52 5.17 -3.94 -16.03
CA ALA A 52 4.51 -2.77 -16.58
C ALA A 52 4.91 -1.52 -15.78
N ILE A 53 5.24 -0.45 -16.48
CA ILE A 53 5.53 0.85 -15.87
C ILE A 53 4.26 1.70 -15.86
N ILE A 54 3.94 2.29 -14.71
CA ILE A 54 2.84 3.24 -14.56
C ILE A 54 3.42 4.57 -14.06
N ILE A 55 2.93 5.67 -14.62
CA ILE A 55 3.27 7.02 -14.18
C ILE A 55 2.19 7.47 -13.20
N VAL A 56 2.62 7.86 -11.99
CA VAL A 56 1.73 8.29 -10.92
C VAL A 56 2.13 9.70 -10.46
N PRO A 57 1.19 10.64 -10.33
CA PRO A 57 1.47 11.93 -9.71
C PRO A 57 1.91 11.75 -8.24
N ARG A 58 2.94 12.48 -7.80
CA ARG A 58 3.44 12.40 -6.41
C ARG A 58 2.39 12.80 -5.37
N GLN A 59 1.48 13.70 -5.73
CA GLN A 59 0.39 14.18 -4.86
C GLN A 59 -0.93 13.45 -5.11
N THR A 60 -0.88 12.21 -5.62
CA THR A 60 -2.09 11.44 -5.89
C THR A 60 -2.86 11.15 -4.59
N PRO A 61 -4.20 11.26 -4.59
CA PRO A 61 -4.99 10.87 -3.43
C PRO A 61 -4.79 9.38 -3.12
N VAL A 62 -4.87 9.05 -1.84
CA VAL A 62 -4.70 7.67 -1.36
C VAL A 62 -5.95 7.26 -0.59
N GLU A 63 -6.54 6.15 -1.02
CA GLU A 63 -7.71 5.57 -0.36
C GLU A 63 -7.35 4.24 0.30
N ILE A 64 -7.51 4.15 1.63
CA ILE A 64 -7.20 2.93 2.38
C ILE A 64 -8.34 1.93 2.23
N ILE A 65 -8.04 0.75 1.70
CA ILE A 65 -9.03 -0.29 1.42
C ILE A 65 -9.15 -1.26 2.60
N THR A 66 -8.01 -1.74 3.10
CA THR A 66 -7.99 -2.66 4.23
C THR A 66 -6.74 -2.52 5.07
N LYS A 67 -6.89 -2.86 6.35
CA LYS A 67 -5.82 -3.04 7.32
C LYS A 67 -5.99 -4.41 7.96
N ALA A 68 -4.90 -5.11 8.15
CA ALA A 68 -4.89 -6.40 8.84
C ALA A 68 -3.72 -6.47 9.82
N LEU A 69 -3.99 -7.01 11.01
CA LEU A 69 -2.96 -7.56 11.89
C LEU A 69 -2.79 -9.02 11.50
N TYR A 70 -1.56 -9.45 11.26
CA TYR A 70 -1.25 -10.86 11.04
C TYR A 70 -0.19 -11.31 12.04
N LYS A 71 -0.23 -12.61 12.34
CA LYS A 71 0.73 -13.29 13.19
C LYS A 71 1.21 -14.52 12.43
N GLU A 72 2.48 -14.53 12.08
CA GLU A 72 3.12 -15.75 11.58
C GLU A 72 3.51 -16.64 12.75
N TYR A 73 3.25 -17.94 12.61
CA TYR A 73 3.59 -18.97 13.61
C TYR A 73 4.97 -19.60 13.37
N PHE A 74 5.56 -19.31 12.21
CA PHE A 74 6.88 -19.75 11.80
C PHE A 74 7.67 -18.52 11.37
N ASP A 75 8.99 -18.52 11.60
CA ASP A 75 9.87 -17.39 11.28
C ASP A 75 10.23 -17.42 9.79
N ILE A 76 9.26 -17.05 8.94
CA ILE A 76 9.36 -17.26 7.48
C ILE A 76 9.68 -16.01 6.68
N SER A 77 9.52 -14.79 7.23
CA SER A 77 10.10 -13.55 6.68
C SER A 77 9.66 -12.30 7.43
N PHE A 78 8.38 -12.18 7.80
CA PHE A 78 7.79 -10.92 8.27
C PHE A 78 7.41 -10.93 9.75
N GLY A 79 7.21 -12.11 10.34
CA GLY A 79 6.89 -12.26 11.75
C GLY A 79 5.46 -11.80 12.08
N THR A 80 5.28 -11.17 13.24
CA THR A 80 3.99 -10.54 13.62
C THR A 80 4.01 -9.08 13.18
N GLY A 81 2.98 -8.63 12.48
CA GLY A 81 2.99 -7.30 11.90
C GLY A 81 1.66 -6.86 11.33
N TYR A 82 1.71 -5.82 10.49
CA TYR A 82 0.52 -5.22 9.90
C TYR A 82 0.63 -5.19 8.38
N ARG A 83 -0.49 -5.40 7.71
CA ARG A 83 -0.62 -5.25 6.27
C ARG A 83 -1.66 -4.19 5.97
N VAL A 84 -1.33 -3.28 5.07
CA VAL A 84 -2.27 -2.29 4.55
C VAL A 84 -2.35 -2.40 3.05
N LEU A 85 -3.56 -2.34 2.51
CA LEU A 85 -3.82 -2.18 1.08
C LEU A 85 -4.49 -0.82 0.86
N ALA A 86 -3.99 -0.08 -0.12
CA ALA A 86 -4.55 1.21 -0.53
C ALA A 86 -4.59 1.35 -2.05
N ALA A 87 -5.54 2.15 -2.54
CA ALA A 87 -5.61 2.57 -3.94
C ALA A 87 -4.93 3.92 -4.15
N LEU A 88 -3.96 3.97 -5.08
CA LEU A 88 -3.34 5.20 -5.54
C LEU A 88 -4.23 5.86 -6.60
N GLY A 89 -4.56 7.13 -6.38
CA GLY A 89 -5.53 7.90 -7.15
C GLY A 89 -6.98 7.69 -6.72
N GLY A 90 -7.22 6.91 -5.66
CA GLY A 90 -8.56 6.51 -5.21
C GLY A 90 -9.14 5.37 -6.03
N ILE A 91 -10.39 5.01 -5.71
CA ILE A 91 -11.14 3.96 -6.40
C ILE A 91 -11.77 4.53 -7.68
N LYS A 92 -11.42 3.94 -8.82
CA LYS A 92 -11.98 4.24 -10.15
C LYS A 92 -13.34 3.59 -10.33
N GLU A 93 -13.43 2.30 -10.01
CA GLU A 93 -14.64 1.48 -10.23
C GLU A 93 -14.76 0.39 -9.16
N ILE A 94 -16.01 0.00 -8.90
CA ILE A 94 -16.35 -1.17 -8.08
C ILE A 94 -17.37 -2.00 -8.85
N GLU A 95 -16.94 -3.17 -9.34
CA GLU A 95 -17.80 -4.10 -10.08
C GLU A 95 -17.80 -5.47 -9.39
N CYS A 96 -18.98 -5.97 -9.02
CA CYS A 96 -19.12 -7.28 -8.36
C CYS A 96 -18.22 -7.50 -7.13
N GLY A 97 -17.91 -6.42 -6.39
CA GLY A 97 -17.01 -6.46 -5.22
C GLY A 97 -15.51 -6.43 -5.56
N ILE A 98 -15.16 -6.33 -6.84
CA ILE A 98 -13.80 -6.09 -7.31
C ILE A 98 -13.59 -4.58 -7.37
N ILE A 99 -12.53 -4.11 -6.72
CA ILE A 99 -12.13 -2.71 -6.71
C ILE A 99 -11.11 -2.50 -7.83
N GLU A 100 -11.22 -1.42 -8.59
CA GLU A 100 -10.20 -0.97 -9.56
C GLU A 100 -9.65 0.39 -9.09
N PRO A 101 -8.32 0.56 -8.92
CA PRO A 101 -7.72 1.83 -8.58
C PRO A 101 -7.51 2.69 -9.83
N VAL A 102 -7.41 4.02 -9.67
CA VAL A 102 -7.09 4.92 -10.79
C VAL A 102 -5.70 4.63 -11.38
N TYR A 103 -4.69 4.44 -10.52
CA TYR A 103 -3.31 4.17 -10.96
C TYR A 103 -2.84 2.75 -10.64
N SER A 104 -2.85 2.38 -9.36
CA SER A 104 -2.42 1.07 -8.89
C SER A 104 -2.86 0.87 -7.45
N PHE A 105 -2.83 -0.38 -7.00
CA PHE A 105 -2.79 -0.68 -5.58
C PHE A 105 -1.37 -0.58 -5.05
N ILE A 106 -1.28 -0.24 -3.77
CA ILE A 106 -0.07 -0.33 -2.99
C ILE A 106 -0.33 -1.14 -1.73
N THR A 107 0.49 -2.17 -1.51
CA THR A 107 0.50 -2.94 -0.27
C THR A 107 1.70 -2.58 0.56
N LEU A 108 1.47 -2.26 1.83
CA LEU A 108 2.52 -1.95 2.80
C LEU A 108 2.53 -3.03 3.88
N HIS A 109 3.70 -3.63 4.08
CA HIS A 109 3.95 -4.54 5.19
C HIS A 109 4.75 -3.83 6.26
N TYR A 110 4.24 -3.88 7.49
CA TYR A 110 4.88 -3.32 8.67
C TYR A 110 5.26 -4.45 9.63
N ASP A 111 6.34 -4.27 10.36
CA ASP A 111 6.67 -5.08 11.54
C ASP A 111 5.76 -4.73 12.74
N SER A 112 5.96 -5.42 13.86
CA SER A 112 5.23 -5.16 15.11
C SER A 112 5.47 -3.77 15.72
N GLU A 113 6.55 -3.09 15.31
CA GLU A 113 6.94 -1.75 15.76
C GLU A 113 6.46 -0.65 14.81
N LEU A 114 5.70 -1.01 13.76
CA LEU A 114 5.17 -0.10 12.74
C LEU A 114 6.24 0.51 11.81
N ASN A 115 7.38 -0.16 11.67
CA ASN A 115 8.36 0.13 10.62
C ASN A 115 7.97 -0.62 9.34
N ILE A 116 8.12 0.04 8.19
CA ILE A 116 7.85 -0.60 6.90
C ILE A 116 8.95 -1.61 6.59
N ILE A 117 8.55 -2.86 6.35
CA ILE A 117 9.42 -3.93 5.88
C ILE A 117 9.51 -3.89 4.35
N THR A 118 8.37 -3.92 3.67
CA THR A 118 8.30 -3.91 2.21
C THR A 118 7.04 -3.22 1.69
N VAL A 119 7.11 -2.81 0.42
CA VAL A 119 6.03 -2.17 -0.32
C VAL A 119 5.95 -2.76 -1.71
N ASP A 120 4.75 -3.17 -2.12
CA ASP A 120 4.49 -3.78 -3.42
C ASP A 120 3.39 -3.02 -4.16
N PHE A 121 3.61 -2.77 -5.45
CA PHE A 121 2.62 -2.13 -6.33
C PHE A 121 2.06 -3.17 -7.30
N HIS A 122 0.74 -3.17 -7.50
CA HIS A 122 0.06 -4.11 -8.38
C HIS A 122 -1.23 -3.53 -8.96
N ARG A 123 -1.70 -4.11 -10.07
CA ARG A 123 -2.94 -3.66 -10.73
C ARG A 123 -4.18 -4.42 -10.27
N ASN A 124 -4.01 -5.71 -9.98
CA ASN A 124 -5.11 -6.58 -9.58
C ASN A 124 -5.05 -6.82 -8.07
N MET A 125 -6.22 -6.93 -7.43
CA MET A 125 -6.28 -7.40 -6.05
C MET A 125 -5.57 -8.75 -5.94
N ILE A 126 -4.50 -8.82 -5.15
CA ILE A 126 -3.82 -10.09 -4.87
C ILE A 126 -4.73 -10.92 -3.96
N PHE A 127 -5.51 -11.82 -4.56
CA PHE A 127 -6.11 -12.92 -3.82
C PHE A 127 -5.04 -14.00 -3.62
N PRO A 128 -4.76 -14.45 -2.38
CA PRO A 128 -4.00 -15.68 -2.22
C PRO A 128 -4.77 -16.77 -2.96
N ARG A 129 -4.12 -17.41 -3.94
CA ARG A 129 -4.69 -18.59 -4.61
C ARG A 129 -4.94 -19.63 -3.50
N GLY A 130 -6.21 -19.99 -3.33
CA GLY A 130 -6.63 -21.08 -2.43
C GLY A 130 -6.19 -22.44 -2.93
#